data_AF-A0A7X6VR98-F1
#
_entry.id   AF-A0A7X6VR98-F1
#
_cell.length_a   1.000
_cell.length_b   1.000
_cell.length_c   1.000
_cell.angle_alpha   90.00
_cell.angle_beta   90.00
_cell.angle_gamma   90.00
#
_symmetry.space_group_name_H-M   'P 1'
#
loop_
_entity.id
_entity.type
_entity.pdbx_description
1 polymer ?
#
loop_
_entity_poly.entity_id
_entity_poly.type
_entity_poly.pdbx_seq_one_letter_code
_entity_poly.pdbx_strand_id
1 'polypeptide(L)'
;MYLKYVNPKIGTLNDNRFSHGNIYPVVARPNGLAFFTIQTRAHNQRWWYHPYDRSFEGIRLTHQPSPWVGDYGHFLLLPHSGEYQETNDRRWSSFDKDKEIITPYEMKGFLLRYLVEFSLTPSFSGAILNLIFQKEDKKALSIIGLDGTLNCEKIDDYNLRLTTDAKVEEADPKIIEYIIIQT
;
A
#
# COMPACT_ATOMS: atom_id res chain seq x y z
N MET A 1 27.56 0.30 -7.35
CA MET A 1 26.16 0.60 -6.95
C MET A 1 25.91 -0.01 -5.57
N TYR A 2 25.63 0.82 -4.54
CA TYR A 2 25.49 0.36 -3.13
C TYR A 2 24.09 -0.17 -2.79
N LEU A 3 23.08 0.17 -3.59
CA LEU A 3 21.68 -0.20 -3.34
C LEU A 3 21.45 -1.73 -3.22
N LYS A 4 22.29 -2.54 -3.87
CA LYS A 4 22.25 -4.01 -3.76
C LYS A 4 22.47 -4.57 -2.35
N TYR A 5 23.02 -3.77 -1.44
CA TYR A 5 23.24 -4.15 -0.05
C TYR A 5 22.08 -3.76 0.88
N VAL A 6 21.12 -2.98 0.39
CA VAL A 6 19.98 -2.54 1.20
C VAL A 6 18.91 -3.61 1.17
N ASN A 7 18.55 -4.13 2.36
CA ASN A 7 17.41 -5.02 2.54
C ASN A 7 16.32 -4.30 3.36
N PRO A 8 15.25 -3.80 2.72
CA PRO A 8 14.15 -3.11 3.40
C PRO A 8 13.37 -3.97 4.41
N LYS A 9 13.56 -5.30 4.41
CA LYS A 9 12.83 -6.23 5.29
C LYS A 9 13.53 -6.49 6.63
N ILE A 10 14.77 -6.03 6.82
CA ILE A 10 15.44 -6.14 8.14
C ILE A 10 14.59 -5.41 9.18
N GLY A 11 14.40 -5.98 10.37
CA GLY A 11 13.65 -5.33 11.46
C GLY A 11 12.14 -5.23 11.27
N THR A 12 11.57 -5.97 10.31
CA THR A 12 10.11 -5.94 10.01
C THR A 12 9.28 -7.00 10.73
N LEU A 13 9.93 -7.98 11.39
CA LEU A 13 9.25 -8.99 12.21
C LEU A 13 8.84 -8.38 13.54
N ASN A 14 7.69 -7.75 13.64
CA ASN A 14 7.28 -7.08 14.87
C ASN A 14 5.84 -7.42 15.25
N ASP A 15 5.58 -7.34 16.54
CA ASP A 15 4.24 -7.31 17.10
C ASP A 15 4.17 -6.25 18.21
N ASN A 16 3.00 -6.12 18.85
CA ASN A 16 2.79 -5.12 19.89
C ASN A 16 3.55 -5.39 21.20
N ARG A 17 4.04 -6.61 21.42
CA ARG A 17 4.76 -7.04 22.62
C ARG A 17 6.27 -7.10 22.41
N PHE A 18 6.73 -7.30 21.18
CA PHE A 18 8.14 -7.46 20.87
C PHE A 18 8.55 -6.79 19.56
N SER A 19 9.62 -5.99 19.65
CA SER A 19 10.20 -5.26 18.52
C SER A 19 11.52 -5.88 18.10
N HIS A 20 11.65 -6.17 16.81
CA HIS A 20 12.93 -6.41 16.14
C HIS A 20 13.42 -5.17 15.37
N GLY A 21 12.76 -4.02 15.57
CA GLY A 21 13.09 -2.75 14.91
C GLY A 21 11.87 -1.85 14.70
N ASN A 22 10.66 -2.42 14.70
CA ASN A 22 9.40 -1.70 14.45
C ASN A 22 9.39 -0.90 13.15
N ILE A 23 10.04 -1.45 12.12
CA ILE A 23 10.00 -0.91 10.75
C ILE A 23 9.14 -1.79 9.85
N TYR A 24 8.82 -1.27 8.67
CA TYR A 24 8.12 -1.97 7.60
C TYR A 24 8.85 -1.65 6.28
N PRO A 25 8.75 -2.50 5.25
CA PRO A 25 9.57 -2.34 4.07
C PRO A 25 9.00 -1.21 3.20
N VAL A 26 9.77 -0.15 3.01
CA VAL A 26 9.35 1.05 2.28
C VAL A 26 10.02 1.13 0.91
N VAL A 27 9.22 1.49 -0.09
CA VAL A 27 9.64 1.92 -1.42
C VAL A 27 9.41 3.42 -1.52
N ALA A 28 10.48 4.21 -1.56
CA ALA A 28 10.42 5.66 -1.53
C ALA A 28 11.71 6.32 -2.03
N ARG A 29 11.61 7.59 -2.41
CA ARG A 29 12.79 8.46 -2.55
C ARG A 29 13.31 8.86 -1.17
N PRO A 30 14.62 9.15 -1.02
CA PRO A 30 15.15 9.74 0.21
C PRO A 30 14.36 11.01 0.56
N ASN A 31 13.81 11.07 1.78
CA ASN A 31 12.96 12.15 2.27
C ASN A 31 11.72 12.43 1.39
N GLY A 32 11.18 11.41 0.72
CA GLY A 32 9.98 11.54 -0.08
C GLY A 32 8.75 11.92 0.77
N LEU A 33 7.81 12.59 0.13
CA LEU A 33 6.51 12.93 0.69
C LEU A 33 5.60 11.69 0.81
N ALA A 34 5.62 10.80 -0.18
CA ALA A 34 4.75 9.61 -0.22
C ALA A 34 5.58 8.32 -0.18
N PHE A 35 5.27 7.44 0.78
CA PHE A 35 5.89 6.13 0.90
C PHE A 35 4.93 5.02 0.50
N PHE A 36 5.45 3.99 -0.16
CA PHE A 36 4.69 2.85 -0.63
C PHE A 36 5.20 1.55 -0.03
N THR A 37 4.28 0.64 0.27
CA THR A 37 4.57 -0.64 0.91
C THR A 37 3.43 -1.64 0.66
N ILE A 38 3.56 -2.86 1.17
CA ILE A 38 2.52 -3.89 1.08
C ILE A 38 1.83 -4.01 2.43
N GLN A 39 0.50 -4.05 2.45
CA GLN A 39 -0.27 -4.42 3.63
C GLN A 39 -0.60 -5.91 3.62
N THR A 40 -0.36 -6.59 4.74
CA THR A 40 -0.64 -8.03 4.89
C THR A 40 -1.74 -8.33 5.90
N ARG A 41 -2.12 -7.38 6.78
CA ARG A 41 -3.13 -7.56 7.85
C ARG A 41 -4.04 -6.34 8.01
N ALA A 42 -5.36 -6.56 7.96
CA ALA A 42 -6.35 -5.50 8.10
C ALA A 42 -6.69 -5.20 9.56
N HIS A 43 -6.68 -6.24 10.40
CA HIS A 43 -7.19 -6.19 11.76
C HIS A 43 -6.22 -5.53 12.77
N ASN A 44 -5.01 -5.15 12.34
CA ASN A 44 -4.03 -4.48 13.18
C ASN A 44 -3.66 -3.11 12.57
N GLN A 45 -4.27 -2.05 13.08
CA GLN A 45 -4.11 -0.70 12.55
C GLN A 45 -2.68 -0.15 12.64
N ARG A 46 -1.85 -0.67 13.56
CA ARG A 46 -0.49 -0.16 13.81
C ARG A 46 0.61 -1.07 13.26
N TRP A 47 0.39 -2.40 13.29
CA TRP A 47 1.26 -3.42 12.70
C TRP A 47 0.55 -4.18 11.58
N TRP A 48 0.36 -3.50 10.46
CA TRP A 48 -0.37 -3.99 9.28
C TRP A 48 0.52 -4.78 8.30
N TYR A 49 1.83 -4.88 8.55
CA TYR A 49 2.78 -5.71 7.79
C TYR A 49 3.43 -6.77 8.67
N HIS A 50 3.60 -7.97 8.11
CA HIS A 50 4.43 -9.00 8.70
C HIS A 50 5.16 -9.82 7.62
N PRO A 51 6.47 -10.06 7.77
CA PRO A 51 7.30 -10.59 6.67
C PRO A 51 6.92 -12.01 6.24
N TYR A 52 6.38 -12.82 7.16
CA TYR A 52 5.99 -14.21 6.91
C TYR A 52 4.55 -14.39 6.42
N ASP A 53 3.75 -13.32 6.41
CA ASP A 53 2.38 -13.43 5.95
C ASP A 53 2.34 -13.67 4.44
N ARG A 54 1.48 -14.59 4.02
CA ARG A 54 1.20 -14.85 2.60
C ARG A 54 -0.07 -14.14 2.12
N SER A 55 -0.64 -13.26 2.93
CA SER A 55 -1.77 -12.41 2.57
C SER A 55 -1.29 -11.09 1.99
N PHE A 56 -1.99 -10.63 0.96
CA PHE A 56 -1.85 -9.31 0.37
C PHE A 56 -3.22 -8.65 0.38
N GLU A 57 -3.33 -7.52 1.07
CA GLU A 57 -4.57 -6.75 1.17
C GLU A 57 -4.56 -5.48 0.33
N GLY A 58 -3.37 -5.05 -0.11
CA GLY A 58 -3.20 -3.91 -0.98
C GLY A 58 -1.78 -3.35 -0.94
N ILE A 59 -1.48 -2.53 -1.95
CA ILE A 59 -0.39 -1.57 -1.90
C ILE A 59 -0.84 -0.42 -1.02
N ARG A 60 -0.12 -0.13 0.05
CA ARG A 60 -0.42 0.95 0.97
C ARG A 60 0.40 2.19 0.61
N LEU A 61 -0.27 3.33 0.43
CA LEU A 61 0.35 4.64 0.60
C LEU A 61 0.32 4.97 2.09
N THR A 62 1.46 5.34 2.66
CA THR A 62 1.61 5.52 4.12
C THR A 62 2.53 6.69 4.46
N HIS A 63 2.28 7.28 5.61
CA HIS A 63 3.14 8.27 6.26
C HIS A 63 3.53 7.85 7.68
N GLN A 64 3.28 6.59 8.08
CA GLN A 64 3.45 6.10 9.45
C GLN A 64 4.92 6.16 9.90
N PRO A 65 5.35 7.05 10.80
CA PRO A 65 6.76 7.09 11.19
C PRO A 65 7.11 5.96 12.18
N SER A 66 6.12 5.47 12.93
CA SER A 66 6.24 4.32 13.84
C SER A 66 4.85 3.76 14.15
N PRO A 67 4.73 2.48 14.58
CA PRO A 67 3.43 1.94 15.01
C PRO A 67 2.81 2.69 16.19
N TRP A 68 3.61 3.39 17.01
CA TRP A 68 3.13 4.13 18.17
C TRP A 68 2.46 5.44 17.77
N VAL A 69 3.04 6.16 16.80
CA VAL A 69 2.47 7.40 16.26
C VAL A 69 1.26 7.07 15.37
N GLY A 70 1.36 6.03 14.55
CA GLY A 70 0.32 5.67 13.59
C GLY A 70 0.45 6.43 12.30
N ASP A 71 -0.60 6.37 11.49
CA ASP A 71 -0.57 6.77 10.09
C ASP A 71 -1.63 7.83 9.80
N TYR A 72 -1.45 8.59 8.73
CA TYR A 72 -2.39 9.60 8.26
C TYR A 72 -2.39 9.62 6.72
N GLY A 73 -3.48 10.09 6.11
CA GLY A 73 -3.56 10.22 4.65
C GLY A 73 -3.52 8.90 3.87
N HIS A 74 -3.59 7.78 4.57
CA HIS A 74 -3.21 6.47 4.04
C HIS A 74 -4.42 5.74 3.46
N PHE A 75 -4.18 5.00 2.38
CA PHE A 75 -5.19 4.18 1.70
C PHE A 75 -4.54 2.98 1.03
N LEU A 76 -5.35 2.01 0.60
CA LEU A 76 -4.89 0.87 -0.17
C LEU A 76 -5.30 0.95 -1.63
N LEU A 77 -4.40 0.48 -2.49
CA LEU A 77 -4.63 0.14 -3.88
C LEU A 77 -4.61 -1.38 -4.01
N LEU A 78 -5.75 -1.97 -4.36
CA LEU A 78 -5.90 -3.42 -4.53
C LEU A 78 -6.31 -3.73 -5.97
N PRO A 79 -5.37 -4.17 -6.83
CA PRO A 79 -5.72 -4.61 -8.16
C PRO A 79 -6.33 -6.01 -8.11
N HIS A 80 -7.44 -6.22 -8.83
CA HIS A 80 -8.11 -7.50 -8.87
C HIS A 80 -8.79 -7.80 -10.20
N SER A 81 -8.92 -9.10 -10.49
CA SER A 81 -9.72 -9.63 -11.60
C SER A 81 -10.99 -10.29 -11.06
N GLY A 82 -12.09 -10.19 -11.80
CA GLY A 82 -13.39 -10.79 -11.45
C GLY A 82 -14.24 -9.90 -10.55
N GLU A 83 -15.19 -10.52 -9.85
CA GLU A 83 -16.19 -9.81 -9.05
C GLU A 83 -15.58 -9.12 -7.82
N TYR A 84 -16.07 -7.91 -7.56
CA TYR A 84 -15.66 -7.11 -6.40
C TYR A 84 -16.05 -7.78 -5.09
N GLN A 85 -15.19 -7.64 -4.07
CA GLN A 85 -15.39 -8.18 -2.73
C GLN A 85 -15.27 -7.03 -1.74
N GLU A 86 -16.34 -6.75 -0.99
CA GLU A 86 -16.41 -5.57 -0.12
C GLU A 86 -15.57 -5.71 1.16
N THR A 87 -15.64 -6.87 1.80
CA THR A 87 -15.05 -7.08 3.12
C THR A 87 -13.56 -7.42 3.04
N ASN A 88 -12.76 -6.95 4.01
CA ASN A 88 -11.35 -7.30 4.17
C ASN A 88 -11.08 -8.81 4.02
N ASP A 89 -11.83 -9.63 4.76
CA ASP A 89 -11.66 -11.09 4.80
C ASP A 89 -11.95 -11.78 3.46
N ARG A 90 -12.67 -11.11 2.56
CA ARG A 90 -13.03 -11.63 1.23
C ARG A 90 -12.26 -11.03 0.08
N ARG A 91 -11.57 -9.90 0.24
CA ARG A 91 -10.89 -9.19 -0.88
C ARG A 91 -9.38 -9.39 -0.94
N TRP A 92 -8.76 -9.91 0.11
CA TRP A 92 -7.32 -10.18 0.08
C TRP A 92 -6.97 -11.28 -0.94
N SER A 93 -5.72 -11.26 -1.41
CA SER A 93 -5.14 -12.29 -2.27
C SER A 93 -4.03 -13.03 -1.53
N SER A 94 -3.87 -14.33 -1.80
CA SER A 94 -2.62 -14.99 -1.49
C SER A 94 -1.49 -14.37 -2.33
N PHE A 95 -0.31 -14.26 -1.73
CA PHE A 95 0.85 -13.59 -2.29
C PHE A 95 2.00 -14.56 -2.54
N ASP A 96 2.53 -14.54 -3.75
CA ASP A 96 3.68 -15.35 -4.13
C ASP A 96 4.96 -14.71 -3.59
N LYS A 97 5.42 -15.19 -2.43
CA LYS A 97 6.62 -14.69 -1.76
C LYS A 97 7.91 -14.95 -2.54
N ASP A 98 7.92 -15.95 -3.43
CA ASP A 98 9.09 -16.23 -4.28
C ASP A 98 9.23 -15.17 -5.39
N LYS A 99 8.14 -14.46 -5.72
CA LYS A 99 8.11 -13.33 -6.65
C LYS A 99 8.14 -11.96 -5.95
N GLU A 100 8.23 -11.91 -4.63
CA GLU A 100 8.25 -10.66 -3.86
C GLU A 100 9.61 -9.96 -3.97
N ILE A 101 9.65 -8.87 -4.72
CA ILE A 101 10.79 -7.96 -4.76
C ILE A 101 10.40 -6.70 -4.01
N ILE A 102 11.17 -6.32 -2.99
CA ILE A 102 11.06 -5.00 -2.35
C ILE A 102 12.46 -4.44 -2.17
N THR A 103 12.73 -3.34 -2.85
CA THR A 103 13.97 -2.57 -2.81
C THR A 103 13.63 -1.11 -2.50
N PRO A 104 14.58 -0.24 -2.13
CA PRO A 104 14.27 1.17 -1.89
C PRO A 104 13.60 1.89 -3.07
N TYR A 105 13.81 1.42 -4.30
CA TYR A 105 13.37 2.09 -5.52
C TYR A 105 12.29 1.32 -6.31
N GLU A 106 11.91 0.12 -5.90
CA GLU A 106 10.91 -0.69 -6.60
C GLU A 106 10.32 -1.76 -5.69
N MET A 107 9.01 -2.00 -5.81
CA MET A 107 8.40 -3.26 -5.39
C MET A 107 7.68 -3.97 -6.53
N LYS A 108 7.72 -5.30 -6.51
CA LYS A 108 7.01 -6.17 -7.44
C LYS A 108 6.45 -7.39 -6.72
N GLY A 109 5.40 -7.97 -7.30
CA GLY A 109 4.92 -9.25 -6.86
C GLY A 109 3.74 -9.78 -7.66
N PHE A 110 3.27 -10.95 -7.25
CA PHE A 110 2.19 -11.66 -7.94
C PHE A 110 1.06 -12.05 -6.98
N LEU A 111 -0.15 -11.64 -7.34
CA LEU A 111 -1.39 -11.91 -6.61
C LEU A 111 -2.03 -13.19 -7.12
N LEU A 112 -1.86 -14.30 -6.40
CA LEU A 112 -2.28 -15.64 -6.84
C LEU A 112 -3.78 -15.75 -7.08
N ARG A 113 -4.60 -15.10 -6.25
CA ARG A 113 -6.06 -15.16 -6.37
C ARG A 113 -6.55 -14.44 -7.62
N TYR A 114 -5.96 -13.29 -7.91
CA TYR A 114 -6.40 -12.40 -8.97
C TYR A 114 -5.64 -12.61 -10.29
N LEU A 115 -4.56 -13.38 -10.27
CA LEU A 115 -3.60 -13.54 -11.37
C LEU A 115 -3.15 -12.19 -11.92
N VAL A 116 -2.69 -11.34 -11.00
CA VAL A 116 -2.19 -10.00 -11.31
C VAL A 116 -0.73 -9.90 -10.91
N GLU A 117 0.10 -9.49 -11.84
CA GLU A 117 1.45 -9.00 -11.55
C GLU A 117 1.40 -7.49 -11.36
N PHE A 118 2.07 -6.98 -10.33
CA PHE A 118 2.21 -5.56 -10.11
C PHE A 118 3.68 -5.16 -9.99
N SER A 119 3.97 -3.92 -10.39
CA SER A 119 5.24 -3.27 -10.10
C SER A 119 5.02 -1.79 -9.78
N LEU A 120 5.69 -1.27 -8.76
CA LEU A 120 5.61 0.13 -8.36
C LEU A 120 6.99 0.75 -8.21
N THR A 121 7.18 1.92 -8.84
CA THR A 121 8.39 2.75 -8.72
C THR A 121 8.02 4.12 -8.17
N PRO A 122 8.65 4.60 -7.09
CA PRO A 122 8.27 5.84 -6.41
C PRO A 122 8.91 7.07 -7.07
N SER A 123 8.23 8.21 -6.94
CA SER A 123 8.79 9.54 -7.12
C SER A 123 8.92 10.23 -5.75
N PHE A 124 9.15 11.54 -5.72
CA PHE A 124 9.18 12.28 -4.46
C PHE A 124 7.80 12.34 -3.79
N SER A 125 6.72 12.45 -4.56
CA SER A 125 5.35 12.69 -4.05
C SER A 125 4.29 11.74 -4.62
N GLY A 126 4.69 10.67 -5.29
CA GLY A 126 3.78 9.71 -5.91
C GLY A 126 4.52 8.49 -6.41
N ALA A 127 3.94 7.77 -7.36
CA ALA A 127 4.55 6.60 -7.97
C ALA A 127 3.95 6.30 -9.34
N ILE A 128 4.66 5.48 -10.11
CA ILE A 128 4.09 4.78 -11.27
C ILE A 128 3.77 3.35 -10.81
N LEU A 129 2.51 2.94 -10.97
CA LEU A 129 2.02 1.59 -10.73
C LEU A 129 1.70 0.94 -12.07
N ASN A 130 2.38 -0.16 -12.39
CA ASN A 130 2.08 -0.99 -13.56
C ASN A 130 1.40 -2.28 -13.10
N LEU A 131 0.33 -2.66 -13.81
CA LEU A 131 -0.53 -3.79 -13.51
C LEU A 131 -0.69 -4.67 -14.76
N ILE A 132 -0.35 -5.95 -14.64
CA ILE A 132 -0.52 -6.93 -15.71
C ILE A 132 -1.56 -7.96 -15.25
N PHE A 133 -2.75 -7.88 -15.82
CA PHE A 133 -3.86 -8.79 -15.57
C PHE A 133 -3.78 -9.97 -16.54
N GLN A 134 -3.62 -11.19 -16.01
CA GLN A 134 -3.52 -12.40 -16.83
C GLN A 134 -4.89 -12.99 -17.21
N LYS A 135 -5.96 -12.58 -16.51
CA LYS A 135 -7.33 -12.97 -16.85
C LYS A 135 -7.98 -11.99 -17.82
N GLU A 136 -8.88 -12.49 -18.65
CA GLU A 136 -9.76 -11.69 -19.51
C GLU A 136 -11.02 -11.20 -18.79
N ASP A 137 -11.23 -11.62 -17.54
CA ASP A 137 -12.31 -11.15 -16.66
C ASP A 137 -12.29 -9.63 -16.46
N LYS A 138 -13.33 -9.09 -15.82
CA LYS A 138 -13.36 -7.70 -15.34
C LYS A 138 -12.07 -7.37 -14.58
N LYS A 139 -11.41 -6.29 -14.98
CA LYS A 139 -10.17 -5.78 -14.37
C LYS A 139 -10.50 -4.52 -13.61
N ALA A 140 -10.07 -4.42 -12.36
CA ALA A 140 -10.35 -3.26 -11.54
C ALA A 140 -9.19 -2.96 -10.57
N LEU A 141 -9.10 -1.70 -10.18
CA LEU A 141 -8.26 -1.21 -9.10
C LEU A 141 -9.19 -0.68 -8.00
N SER A 142 -9.30 -1.42 -6.90
CA SER A 142 -10.03 -0.96 -5.72
C SER A 142 -9.19 0.05 -4.95
N ILE A 143 -9.79 1.18 -4.59
CA ILE A 143 -9.19 2.22 -3.76
C ILE A 143 -9.93 2.20 -2.42
N ILE A 144 -9.19 1.90 -1.35
CA ILE A 144 -9.76 1.57 -0.05
C ILE A 144 -9.25 2.59 0.96
N GLY A 145 -10.15 3.43 1.48
CA GLY A 145 -9.86 4.29 2.62
C GLY A 145 -9.67 3.47 3.90
N LEU A 146 -8.70 3.87 4.72
CA LEU A 146 -8.35 3.18 5.97
C LEU A 146 -8.58 4.04 7.21
N ASP A 147 -8.49 5.36 7.07
CA ASP A 147 -8.84 6.34 8.09
C ASP A 147 -9.57 7.52 7.46
N GLY A 148 -10.45 8.16 8.23
CA GLY A 148 -11.30 9.25 7.77
C GLY A 148 -12.24 8.85 6.64
N THR A 149 -12.64 9.85 5.85
CA THR A 149 -13.45 9.71 4.65
C THR A 149 -12.55 9.74 3.43
N LEU A 150 -12.63 8.70 2.60
CA LEU A 150 -12.05 8.72 1.26
C LEU A 150 -13.15 9.11 0.26
N ASN A 151 -12.98 10.28 -0.37
CA ASN A 151 -13.80 10.71 -1.49
C ASN A 151 -13.08 10.41 -2.79
N CYS A 152 -13.82 9.96 -3.80
CA CYS A 152 -13.30 9.71 -5.14
C CYS A 152 -14.21 10.41 -6.16
N GLU A 153 -13.63 11.24 -7.00
CA GLU A 153 -14.31 11.99 -8.04
C GLU A 153 -13.65 11.71 -9.39
N LYS A 154 -14.47 11.34 -10.38
CA LYS A 154 -14.02 11.23 -11.76
C LYS A 154 -13.92 12.63 -12.36
N ILE A 155 -12.69 13.05 -12.69
CA ILE A 155 -12.45 14.33 -13.39
C ILE A 155 -12.75 14.16 -14.87
N ASP A 156 -12.20 13.11 -15.48
CA ASP A 156 -12.40 12.72 -16.87
C ASP A 156 -12.19 11.20 -17.04
N ASP A 157 -12.10 10.71 -18.27
CA ASP A 157 -11.98 9.28 -18.56
C ASP A 157 -10.68 8.62 -18.08
N TYR A 158 -9.65 9.42 -17.81
CA TYR A 158 -8.32 8.94 -17.44
C TYR A 158 -7.85 9.48 -16.09
N ASN A 159 -8.55 10.44 -15.49
CA ASN A 159 -8.14 11.10 -14.24
C ASN A 159 -9.20 10.96 -13.14
N LEU A 160 -8.76 10.45 -11.98
CA LEU A 160 -9.52 10.43 -10.74
C LEU A 160 -8.88 11.37 -9.72
N ARG A 161 -9.69 12.12 -8.98
CA ARG A 161 -9.28 12.86 -7.78
C ARG A 161 -9.74 12.12 -6.54
N LEU A 162 -8.79 11.83 -5.66
CA LEU A 162 -9.05 11.33 -4.33
C LEU A 162 -8.82 12.43 -3.30
N THR A 163 -9.67 12.46 -2.28
CA THR A 163 -9.49 13.33 -1.11
C THR A 163 -9.66 12.50 0.15
N THR A 164 -8.72 12.61 1.09
CA THR A 164 -8.81 11.97 2.42
C THR A 164 -8.89 13.04 3.51
N ASP A 165 -9.77 12.88 4.50
CA ASP A 165 -9.79 13.71 5.72
C ASP A 165 -9.32 12.90 6.93
N ALA A 166 -8.02 12.57 6.93
CA ALA A 166 -7.41 11.79 8.00
C ALA A 166 -7.55 12.49 9.36
N LYS A 167 -7.96 11.74 10.38
CA LYS A 167 -8.12 12.26 11.74
C LYS A 167 -6.85 11.94 12.52
N VAL A 168 -5.95 12.91 12.62
CA VAL A 168 -4.83 12.81 13.55
C VAL A 168 -5.26 13.44 14.87
N GLU A 169 -5.26 12.66 15.96
CA GLU A 169 -5.75 13.09 17.28
C GLU A 169 -5.11 14.40 17.78
N GLU A 170 -3.89 14.68 17.34
CA GLU A 170 -3.07 15.82 17.79
C GLU A 170 -2.99 16.96 16.76
N ALA A 171 -3.50 16.79 15.53
CA ALA A 171 -3.41 17.80 14.48
C ALA A 171 -4.69 18.65 14.39
N ASP A 172 -4.54 19.94 14.68
CA ASP A 172 -5.53 20.99 14.39
C ASP A 172 -4.85 22.07 13.53
N PRO A 173 -5.27 22.31 12.27
CA PRO A 173 -6.48 21.81 11.59
C PRO A 173 -6.37 20.38 11.05
N LYS A 174 -7.52 19.79 10.69
CA LYS A 174 -7.63 18.51 9.98
C LYS A 174 -6.68 18.47 8.77
N ILE A 175 -5.96 17.36 8.62
CA ILE A 175 -5.11 17.12 7.45
C ILE A 175 -5.98 16.62 6.30
N ILE A 176 -5.91 17.32 5.16
CA ILE A 176 -6.58 16.92 3.92
C ILE A 176 -5.51 16.59 2.90
N GLU A 177 -5.57 15.38 2.35
CA GLU A 177 -4.69 14.96 1.26
C GLU A 177 -5.45 14.83 -0.04
N TYR A 178 -4.82 15.30 -1.11
CA TYR A 178 -5.32 15.22 -2.47
C TYR A 178 -4.40 14.32 -3.30
N ILE A 179 -4.97 13.30 -3.94
CA ILE A 179 -4.25 12.41 -4.85
C ILE A 179 -4.92 12.45 -6.23
N ILE A 180 -4.11 12.47 -7.28
CA ILE A 180 -4.58 12.25 -8.65
C ILE A 180 -4.10 10.86 -9.08
N ILE A 181 -5.03 10.04 -9.57
CA ILE A 181 -4.71 8.80 -10.27
C ILE A 181 -4.99 9.03 -11.74
N GLN A 182 -3.96 8.83 -12.56
CA GLN A 182 -4.03 8.91 -14.01
C GLN A 182 -3.76 7.52 -14.62
N THR A 183 -4.62 7.06 -15.52
CA THR A 183 -4.51 5.78 -16.24
C THR A 183 -4.15 5.95 -17.71
#